data_AF-A0A968WYZ5-F1
#
_entry.id   AF-A0A968WYZ5-F1
#
_cell.length_a   1.000
_cell.length_b   1.000
_cell.length_c   1.000
_cell.angle_alpha   90.00
_cell.angle_beta   90.00
_cell.angle_gamma   90.00
#
_symmetry.space_group_name_H-M   'P 1'
#
loop_
_entity.id
_entity.type
_entity.pdbx_description
1 polymer ?
#
loop_
_entity_poly.entity_id
_entity_poly.type
_entity_poly.pdbx_seq_one_letter_code
_entity_poly.pdbx_strand_id
1 'polypeptide(L)'
;MPETTPTTNESAPWEIKRSPSVRRSAGKLIPWAIGLVLLLLILWSLRSRPIVIETGMAARKPLTVQISEEGKTRVKNRYVVAAPVSGKMRRVLLKPGDQVIAGETVLTSIDPAPSTLLDPRARAQAEAVVSLHKASRQQAVELLEVRRAR
;
A
#
# COMPACT_ATOMS: atom_id res chain seq x y z
N MET A 1 27.74 -62.04 -97.22
CA MET A 1 27.59 -63.46 -97.61
C MET A 1 28.40 -64.31 -96.64
N PRO A 2 28.00 -65.55 -96.33
CA PRO A 2 26.62 -65.97 -96.02
C PRO A 2 26.54 -67.01 -94.86
N GLU A 3 25.31 -67.26 -94.43
CA GLU A 3 24.72 -68.57 -94.12
C GLU A 3 25.06 -69.41 -92.87
N THR A 4 23.96 -69.73 -92.17
CA THR A 4 23.58 -71.03 -91.56
C THR A 4 24.33 -71.45 -90.28
N THR A 5 23.72 -72.06 -89.27
CA THR A 5 22.66 -73.08 -89.26
C THR A 5 22.00 -73.14 -87.86
N PRO A 6 20.82 -73.79 -87.73
CA PRO A 6 20.01 -73.84 -86.51
C PRO A 6 20.35 -75.08 -85.63
N THR A 7 19.48 -75.38 -84.65
CA THR A 7 19.39 -76.63 -83.85
C THR A 7 20.28 -76.66 -82.60
N THR A 8 19.92 -77.23 -81.46
CA THR A 8 18.75 -78.02 -81.04
C THR A 8 18.68 -77.99 -79.51
N ASN A 9 17.46 -78.07 -79.00
CA ASN A 9 17.09 -78.26 -77.60
C ASN A 9 17.56 -79.64 -77.07
N GLU A 10 18.18 -79.69 -75.90
CA GLU A 10 18.39 -80.94 -75.17
C GLU A 10 18.23 -80.73 -73.66
N SER A 11 17.00 -80.93 -73.17
CA SER A 11 16.73 -81.27 -71.78
C SER A 11 15.92 -82.58 -71.75
N ALA A 12 16.40 -83.53 -70.96
CA ALA A 12 15.95 -84.93 -71.00
C ALA A 12 14.62 -85.15 -70.25
N PRO A 13 13.74 -86.05 -70.75
CA PRO A 13 12.35 -86.18 -70.29
C PRO A 13 12.15 -86.82 -68.90
N TRP A 14 13.22 -87.17 -68.18
CA TRP A 14 13.16 -87.82 -66.85
C TRP A 14 13.68 -86.92 -65.72
N GLU A 15 13.88 -85.62 -65.98
CA GLU A 15 14.40 -84.67 -65.01
C GLU A 15 13.33 -84.26 -63.99
N ILE A 16 13.22 -85.05 -62.92
CA ILE A 16 12.37 -84.76 -61.77
C ILE A 16 13.07 -83.68 -60.93
N LYS A 17 12.56 -82.44 -60.98
CA LYS A 17 12.99 -81.34 -60.09
C LYS A 17 12.84 -81.75 -58.63
N ARG A 18 13.93 -82.19 -57.98
CA ARG A 18 13.97 -82.31 -56.52
C ARG A 18 14.24 -80.92 -55.95
N SER A 19 13.26 -80.33 -55.28
CA SER A 19 13.47 -79.11 -54.47
C SER A 19 14.30 -79.49 -53.23
N PRO A 20 15.53 -78.97 -53.05
CA PRO A 20 16.21 -79.14 -51.79
C PRO A 20 15.47 -78.30 -50.74
N SER A 21 14.98 -78.99 -49.72
CA SER A 21 14.25 -78.45 -48.59
C SER A 21 15.03 -77.30 -47.93
N VAL A 22 14.38 -76.16 -47.75
CA VAL A 22 14.93 -75.03 -47.00
C VAL A 22 15.13 -75.47 -45.56
N ARG A 23 16.39 -75.72 -45.23
CA ARG A 23 16.86 -76.06 -43.89
C ARG A 23 16.39 -74.96 -42.94
N ARG A 24 15.52 -75.31 -41.99
CA ARG A 24 14.98 -74.39 -40.97
C ARG A 24 16.10 -73.86 -40.07
N SER A 25 16.79 -72.81 -40.47
CA SER A 25 17.62 -71.98 -39.59
C SER A 25 16.92 -70.69 -39.16
N ALA A 26 15.68 -70.47 -39.60
CA ALA A 26 14.87 -69.30 -39.26
C ALA A 26 14.45 -69.24 -37.77
N GLY A 27 14.58 -70.34 -37.03
CA GLY A 27 14.30 -70.37 -35.59
C GLY A 27 15.25 -69.53 -34.73
N LYS A 28 16.42 -69.15 -35.27
CA LYS A 28 17.42 -68.34 -34.54
C LYS A 28 17.21 -66.83 -34.66
N LEU A 29 16.43 -66.36 -35.65
CA LEU A 29 16.17 -64.93 -35.87
C LEU A 29 14.99 -64.41 -35.03
N ILE A 30 14.08 -65.30 -34.65
CA ILE A 30 12.93 -65.00 -33.81
C ILE A 30 13.34 -64.39 -32.46
N PRO A 31 14.27 -64.97 -31.67
CA PRO A 31 14.70 -64.37 -30.41
C PRO A 31 15.42 -63.03 -30.58
N TRP A 32 16.15 -62.84 -31.69
CA TRP A 32 16.80 -61.56 -32.01
C TRP A 32 15.80 -60.47 -32.34
N ALA A 33 14.76 -60.79 -33.13
CA ALA A 33 13.67 -59.87 -33.43
C ALA A 33 12.89 -59.49 -32.15
N ILE A 34 12.60 -60.45 -31.28
CA ILE A 34 11.96 -60.19 -29.98
C ILE A 34 12.84 -59.31 -29.11
N GLY A 35 14.14 -59.59 -29.01
CA GLY A 35 15.09 -58.78 -28.25
C GLY A 35 15.17 -57.34 -28.77
N LEU A 36 15.19 -57.15 -30.09
CA LEU A 36 15.21 -55.82 -30.70
C LEU A 36 13.91 -55.04 -30.43
N VAL A 37 12.75 -55.69 -30.53
CA VAL A 37 11.46 -55.07 -30.22
C VAL A 37 11.38 -54.71 -28.73
N LEU A 38 11.83 -55.59 -27.84
CA LEU A 38 11.87 -55.32 -26.41
C LEU A 38 12.77 -54.13 -26.10
N LEU A 39 13.95 -54.08 -26.73
CA LEU A 39 14.89 -52.97 -26.60
C LEU A 39 14.24 -51.66 -27.06
N LEU A 40 13.60 -51.64 -28.24
CA LEU A 40 12.88 -50.48 -28.75
C LEU A 40 11.76 -49.99 -27.80
N LEU A 41 10.99 -50.90 -27.21
CA LEU A 41 9.93 -50.57 -26.26
C LEU A 41 10.48 -49.98 -24.95
N ILE A 42 11.60 -50.51 -24.45
CA ILE A 42 12.28 -49.98 -23.27
C ILE A 42 12.77 -48.56 -23.56
N LEU A 43 13.46 -48.35 -24.68
CA LEU A 43 13.93 -47.02 -25.07
C LEU A 43 12.77 -46.01 -25.23
N TRP A 44 11.63 -46.45 -25.74
CA TRP A 44 10.45 -45.60 -25.89
C TRP A 44 9.79 -45.26 -24.55
N SER A 45 9.70 -46.22 -23.63
CA SER A 45 9.12 -46.02 -22.29
C SER A 45 9.97 -45.09 -21.42
N LEU A 46 11.30 -45.13 -21.57
CA LEU A 46 12.22 -44.25 -20.86
C LEU A 46 12.21 -42.80 -21.39
N ARG A 47 11.46 -42.50 -22.46
CA ARG A 47 11.35 -41.14 -22.98
C ARG A 47 10.48 -40.30 -22.05
N SER A 48 11.11 -39.36 -21.34
CA SER A 48 10.43 -38.44 -20.43
C SER A 48 9.33 -37.64 -21.16
N ARG A 49 8.13 -37.58 -20.58
CA ARG A 49 7.05 -36.75 -21.10
C ARG A 49 7.22 -35.31 -20.60
N PRO A 50 7.32 -34.31 -21.49
CA PRO A 50 7.45 -32.93 -21.08
C PRO A 50 6.16 -32.47 -20.38
N ILE A 51 6.33 -31.78 -19.24
CA ILE A 51 5.23 -31.18 -18.49
C ILE A 51 5.08 -29.74 -18.96
N VAL A 52 3.86 -29.34 -19.31
CA VAL A 52 3.56 -27.96 -19.72
C VAL A 52 3.57 -27.08 -18.48
N ILE A 53 4.41 -26.05 -18.50
CA ILE A 53 4.48 -25.02 -17.46
C ILE A 53 4.21 -23.64 -18.06
N GLU A 54 3.55 -22.79 -17.29
CA GLU A 54 3.34 -21.40 -17.65
C GLU A 54 4.62 -20.60 -17.34
N THR A 55 5.08 -19.81 -18.30
CA THR A 55 6.25 -18.95 -18.13
C THR A 55 5.88 -17.50 -18.42
N GLY A 56 6.49 -16.57 -17.69
CA GLY A 56 6.33 -15.14 -17.88
C GLY A 56 7.68 -14.44 -17.94
N MET A 57 7.76 -13.31 -18.65
CA MET A 57 8.97 -12.51 -18.70
C MET A 57 9.18 -11.77 -17.37
N ALA A 58 10.29 -12.08 -16.69
CA ALA A 58 10.70 -11.36 -15.49
C ALA A 58 11.60 -10.16 -15.88
N ALA A 59 11.26 -8.97 -15.39
CA ALA A 59 12.04 -7.75 -15.60
C ALA A 59 12.24 -7.02 -14.27
N ARG A 60 13.44 -6.45 -14.06
CA ARG A 60 13.72 -5.60 -12.90
C ARG A 60 13.18 -4.19 -13.16
N LYS A 61 12.28 -3.74 -12.31
CA LYS A 61 11.73 -2.37 -12.32
C LYS A 61 11.68 -1.84 -10.88
N PRO A 62 11.70 -0.51 -10.67
CA PRO A 62 11.51 0.09 -9.35
C PRO A 62 10.15 -0.31 -8.76
N LEU A 63 10.15 -0.79 -7.52
CA LEU A 63 8.94 -1.09 -6.76
C LEU A 63 8.66 0.09 -5.82
N THR A 64 7.59 0.83 -6.10
CA THR A 64 7.15 1.92 -5.23
C THR A 64 6.21 1.38 -4.17
N VAL A 65 6.61 1.47 -2.90
CA VAL A 65 5.75 1.16 -1.76
C VAL A 65 5.10 2.46 -1.29
N GLN A 66 3.77 2.52 -1.32
CA GLN A 66 3.00 3.65 -0.82
C GLN A 66 2.38 3.30 0.52
N ILE A 67 2.41 4.26 1.45
CA ILE A 67 1.70 4.18 2.72
C ILE A 67 0.47 5.09 2.57
N SER A 68 -0.72 4.50 2.70
CA SER A 68 -1.99 5.22 2.65
C SER A 68 -2.52 5.40 4.06
N GLU A 69 -2.52 6.63 4.53
CA GLU A 69 -3.07 7.02 5.84
C GLU A 69 -4.19 8.03 5.67
N GLU A 70 -5.19 7.96 6.55
CA GLU A 70 -6.26 8.94 6.60
C GLU A 70 -5.79 10.18 7.37
N GLY A 71 -5.66 11.30 6.66
CA GLY A 71 -5.34 12.60 7.26
C GLY A 71 -6.59 13.47 7.43
N LYS A 72 -6.70 14.16 8.57
CA LYS A 72 -7.68 15.25 8.75
C LYS A 72 -6.95 16.59 8.77
N THR A 73 -7.35 17.51 7.91
CA THR A 73 -6.81 18.86 7.93
C THR A 73 -7.35 19.61 9.14
N ARG A 74 -6.47 20.25 9.92
CA ARG A 74 -6.83 21.08 11.06
C ARG A 74 -6.25 22.48 10.89
N VAL A 75 -7.06 23.50 11.17
CA VAL A 75 -6.59 24.88 11.30
C VAL A 75 -5.65 24.97 12.50
N LYS A 76 -4.39 25.38 12.28
CA LYS A 76 -3.37 25.47 13.34
C LYS A 76 -3.78 26.46 14.43
N ASN A 77 -4.17 27.66 14.03
CA ASN A 77 -4.43 28.79 14.92
C ASN A 77 -5.90 29.21 14.86
N ARG A 78 -6.77 28.43 15.50
CA ARG A 78 -8.18 28.79 15.65
C ARG A 78 -8.39 29.37 17.05
N TYR A 79 -8.72 30.65 17.11
CA TYR A 79 -9.00 31.35 18.36
C TYR A 79 -10.50 31.57 18.53
N VAL A 80 -10.96 31.48 19.77
CA VAL A 80 -12.30 31.91 20.18
C VAL A 80 -12.12 33.22 20.92
N VAL A 81 -12.70 34.30 20.38
CA VAL A 81 -12.66 35.61 21.03
C VAL A 81 -13.91 35.77 21.87
N ALA A 82 -13.72 36.07 23.16
CA ALA A 82 -14.80 36.28 24.11
C ALA A 82 -14.91 37.76 24.48
N ALA A 83 -16.13 38.19 24.80
CA ALA A 83 -16.40 39.51 25.35
C ALA A 83 -15.78 39.64 26.75
N PRO A 84 -15.04 40.73 27.05
CA PRO A 84 -14.43 40.94 28.37
C PRO A 84 -15.45 41.35 29.45
N VAL A 85 -16.61 41.89 29.05
CA VAL A 85 -17.68 42.37 29.93
C VAL A 85 -19.04 41.93 29.41
N SER A 86 -19.97 41.72 30.35
CA SER A 86 -21.38 41.48 30.04
C SER A 86 -22.06 42.76 29.56
N GLY A 87 -22.84 42.69 28.49
CA GLY A 87 -23.49 43.86 27.92
C GLY A 87 -24.15 43.58 26.59
N LYS A 88 -24.50 44.67 25.88
CA LYS A 88 -25.05 44.62 24.53
C LYS A 88 -23.91 44.79 23.53
N MET A 89 -23.78 43.84 22.61
CA MET A 89 -22.79 43.92 21.55
C MET A 89 -23.33 44.79 20.41
N ARG A 90 -22.52 45.74 19.94
CA ARG A 90 -22.85 46.52 18.74
C ARG A 90 -22.71 45.65 17.49
N ARG A 91 -23.29 46.12 16.38
CA ARG A 91 -23.23 45.41 15.10
C ARG A 91 -21.78 45.22 14.67
N VAL A 92 -21.41 43.97 14.38
CA VAL A 92 -20.11 43.63 13.79
C VAL A 92 -20.11 44.07 12.32
N LEU A 93 -19.12 44.87 11.93
CA LEU A 93 -18.97 45.37 10.56
C LEU A 93 -18.08 44.47 9.68
N LEU A 94 -17.25 43.64 10.32
CA LEU A 94 -16.36 42.69 9.64
C LEU A 94 -17.14 41.55 8.99
N LYS A 95 -16.64 41.09 7.85
CA LYS A 95 -17.13 39.96 7.09
C LYS A 95 -16.14 38.79 7.12
N PRO A 96 -16.60 37.56 6.86
CA PRO A 96 -15.70 36.42 6.71
C PRO A 96 -14.67 36.66 5.60
N GLY A 97 -13.38 36.47 5.92
CA GLY A 97 -12.27 36.69 4.99
C GLY A 97 -11.56 38.03 5.16
N ASP A 98 -12.11 38.96 5.93
CA ASP A 98 -11.45 40.23 6.23
C ASP A 98 -10.18 40.00 7.05
N GLN A 99 -9.14 40.79 6.78
CA GLN A 99 -7.88 40.73 7.52
C GLN A 99 -8.05 41.31 8.92
N VAL A 100 -7.48 40.63 9.92
CA VAL A 100 -7.52 41.05 11.33
C VAL A 100 -6.10 41.06 11.89
N ILE A 101 -5.69 42.19 12.46
CA ILE A 101 -4.38 42.41 13.09
C ILE A 101 -4.58 42.51 14.60
N ALA A 102 -3.83 41.70 15.35
CA ALA A 102 -3.92 41.67 16.81
C ALA A 102 -3.55 43.04 17.41
N GLY A 103 -4.38 43.54 18.33
CA GLY A 103 -4.18 44.82 19.03
C GLY A 103 -4.57 46.07 18.24
N GLU A 104 -4.81 45.95 16.93
CA GLU A 104 -5.17 47.09 16.07
C GLU A 104 -6.63 46.99 15.60
N THR A 105 -7.04 45.81 15.12
CA THR A 105 -8.37 45.64 14.56
C THR A 105 -9.43 45.49 15.65
N VAL A 106 -10.33 46.47 15.75
CA VAL A 106 -11.50 46.40 16.63
C VAL A 106 -12.57 45.52 16.00
N LEU A 107 -12.78 44.32 16.53
CA LEU A 107 -13.79 43.39 16.02
C LEU A 107 -15.22 43.93 16.23
N THR A 108 -15.49 44.45 17.43
CA THR A 108 -16.77 45.04 17.81
C THR A 108 -16.61 45.86 19.10
N SER A 109 -17.62 46.64 19.43
CA SER A 109 -17.72 47.40 20.69
C SER A 109 -18.90 46.87 21.49
N ILE A 110 -18.74 46.78 22.82
CA ILE A 110 -19.75 46.27 23.74
C ILE A 110 -20.15 47.40 24.68
N ASP A 111 -21.45 47.68 24.73
CA ASP A 111 -22.05 48.60 25.70
C ASP A 111 -22.33 47.80 26.99
N PRO A 112 -21.62 48.05 28.10
CA PRO A 112 -21.75 47.26 29.31
C PRO A 112 -23.17 47.29 29.86
N ALA A 113 -23.59 46.19 30.51
CA ALA A 113 -24.87 46.17 31.22
C ALA A 113 -24.88 47.29 32.29
N PRO A 114 -26.01 47.97 32.49
CA PRO A 114 -26.12 48.96 33.55
C PRO A 114 -25.81 48.28 34.89
N SER A 115 -25.04 48.95 35.73
CA SER A 115 -24.78 48.48 37.09
C SER A 115 -26.09 48.33 37.84
N THR A 116 -26.25 47.26 38.62
CA THR A 116 -27.28 47.20 39.66
C THR A 116 -27.24 48.49 40.48
N LEU A 117 -28.40 49.07 40.79
CA LEU A 117 -28.50 50.25 41.64
C LEU A 117 -27.66 50.05 42.89
N LEU A 118 -26.67 50.91 43.11
CA LEU A 118 -25.84 50.86 44.32
C LEU A 118 -26.71 51.26 45.51
N ASP A 119 -27.18 50.26 46.24
CA ASP A 119 -27.68 50.44 47.60
C ASP A 119 -26.58 51.13 48.43
N PRO A 120 -26.87 52.21 49.19
CA PRO A 120 -25.93 52.82 50.13
C PRO A 120 -25.14 51.80 50.98
N ARG A 121 -25.77 50.68 51.35
CA ARG A 121 -25.09 49.60 52.09
C ARG A 121 -24.03 48.89 51.24
N ALA A 122 -24.36 48.55 49.99
CA ALA A 122 -23.43 47.90 49.07
C ALA A 122 -22.22 48.79 48.78
N ARG A 123 -22.44 50.11 48.68
CA ARG A 123 -21.37 51.09 48.53
C ARG A 123 -20.45 51.13 49.76
N ALA A 124 -21.02 51.25 50.96
CA ALA A 124 -20.23 51.25 52.20
C ALA A 124 -19.42 49.95 52.36
N GLN A 125 -19.99 48.80 51.99
CA GLN A 125 -19.27 47.52 51.98
C GLN A 125 -18.11 47.51 50.98
N ALA A 126 -18.32 47.97 49.75
CA ALA A 126 -17.28 48.05 48.74
C ALA A 126 -16.13 48.98 49.16
N GLU A 127 -16.46 50.15 49.74
CA GLU A 127 -15.48 51.11 50.25
C GLU A 127 -14.68 50.52 51.43
N ALA A 128 -15.33 49.78 52.34
CA ALA A 128 -14.66 49.08 53.44
C ALA A 128 -13.71 47.98 52.96
N VAL A 129 -14.08 47.23 51.91
CA VAL A 129 -13.21 46.21 51.31
C VAL A 129 -11.97 46.86 50.68
N VAL A 130 -12.14 47.99 49.98
CA VAL A 130 -11.02 48.73 49.39
C VAL A 130 -10.09 49.29 50.46
N SER A 131 -10.62 49.84 51.57
CA SER A 131 -9.79 50.37 52.66
C SER A 131 -9.00 49.27 53.36
N LEU A 132 -9.61 48.11 53.62
CA LEU A 132 -8.95 46.94 54.19
C LEU A 132 -7.77 46.47 53.31
N HIS A 133 -7.99 46.31 52.00
CA HIS A 133 -6.93 45.86 51.09
C HIS A 133 -5.80 46.89 50.94
N LYS A 134 -6.11 48.19 50.97
CA LYS A 134 -5.10 49.26 50.99
C LYS A 134 -4.22 49.18 52.23
N ALA A 135 -4.83 49.02 53.42
CA ALA A 135 -4.10 48.87 54.67
C ALA A 135 -3.21 47.61 54.67
N SER A 136 -3.74 46.47 54.21
CA SER A 136 -2.97 45.23 54.08
C SER A 136 -1.78 45.38 53.13
N ARG A 137 -1.96 46.07 51.99
CA ARG A 137 -0.85 46.35 51.05
C ARG A 137 0.21 47.24 51.69
N GLN A 138 -0.18 48.27 52.43
CA GLN A 138 0.75 49.16 53.13
C GLN A 138 1.59 48.40 54.16
N GLN A 139 0.96 47.57 54.99
CA GLN A 139 1.66 46.71 55.95
C GLN A 139 2.64 45.75 55.26
N ALA A 140 2.23 45.14 54.13
CA ALA A 140 3.11 44.26 53.37
C ALA A 140 4.33 45.01 52.81
N VAL A 141 4.16 46.24 52.34
CA VAL A 141 5.27 47.09 51.86
C VAL A 141 6.20 47.46 53.01
N GLU A 142 5.66 47.89 54.15
CA GLU A 142 6.44 48.26 55.33
C GLU A 142 7.27 47.08 55.86
N LEU A 143 6.71 45.88 55.90
CA LEU A 143 7.44 44.66 56.27
C LEU A 143 8.59 44.34 55.31
N LEU A 144 8.43 44.61 54.01
CA LEU A 144 9.50 44.45 53.03
C LEU A 144 10.61 45.49 53.24
N GLU A 145 10.26 46.72 53.61
CA GLU A 145 11.23 47.78 53.90
C GLU A 145 12.06 47.47 55.15
N VAL A 146 11.42 47.03 56.23
CA VAL A 146 12.12 46.60 57.46
C VAL A 146 13.05 45.42 57.18
N ARG A 147 12.63 44.46 56.36
CA ARG A 147 13.46 43.30 56.00
C ARG A 147 14.64 43.67 55.08
N ARG A 148 14.54 44.76 54.31
CA ARG A 148 15.66 45.29 53.49
C ARG A 148 16.67 46.11 54.29
N ALA A 149 16.24 46.71 55.40
CA ALA A 149 17.09 47.53 56.26
C ALA A 149 17.90 46.73 57.30
N ARG A 150 17.78 45.40 57.30
CA ARG A 150 18.50 44.48 58.18
C ARG A 150 19.47 43.63 57.37
#